data_AF-A0A2A5YY17-F1
#
_entry.id   AF-A0A2A5YY17-F1
#
_cell.length_a   1.000
_cell.length_b   1.000
_cell.length_c   1.000
_cell.angle_alpha   90.00
_cell.angle_beta   90.00
_cell.angle_gamma   90.00
#
_symmetry.space_group_name_H-M   'P 1'
#
loop_
_entity.id
_entity.type
_entity.pdbx_description
1 polymer ?
#
loop_
_entity_poly.entity_id
_entity_poly.type
_entity_poly.pdbx_seq_one_letter_code
_entity_poly.pdbx_strand_id
1 'polypeptide(L)'
;MISFRSLLTLIAVLSLASCAGTNTVTTNSAVPEVENATPTTSENTTPPTTDNEALTRTEISVTASSIVQQPAPTTTSGSKPASTEYEVTKTPESFSAVTVTVENFITKRNLNGAGLIVVDRDNGVRYHNHWGEFSTGRISLIASTSKVISAGVLVHLHNQGLLDLEAPIGDVVDYAGRLSDITSAQLLSGSSGIPGLRADDPLYICMFLPTSSLQECAIEGLSVAASDPRTIAPDTEFRYGGIQLQIAGAVAEVASGRSWAELIEEIYVEPCDLRSLGYTNPWIPLGAISGSYPDWDGDLSLLPPTDNPHIGGGAYITTGDYGKLLSMHLNGGTCNGREVLTQSGVDSMQRNRSGEMYGSPVGYGLGWWTQEIVGYGGSTAKPSDEKDVTRLRDPGLYGSTAWIQPEDGFGVYLVVESTSNVGNQLAQKLYPLVEAAVSMIDD
;
A
#
# COMPACT_ATOMS: atom_id res chain seq x y z
N MET A 1 -36.72 30.63 18.49
CA MET A 1 -36.03 30.56 19.80
C MET A 1 -36.15 29.13 20.29
N ILE A 2 -35.09 28.34 20.07
CA ILE A 2 -34.97 26.96 20.57
C ILE A 2 -33.74 26.97 21.47
N SER A 3 -33.96 26.56 22.72
CA SER A 3 -32.99 26.68 23.82
C SER A 3 -31.93 25.61 23.72
N PHE A 4 -30.68 26.04 23.62
CA PHE A 4 -29.47 25.26 23.90
C PHE A 4 -29.44 24.82 25.38
N ARG A 5 -29.16 23.54 25.63
CA ARG A 5 -28.22 23.09 26.67
C ARG A 5 -28.03 21.56 26.69
N SER A 6 -26.76 21.19 26.89
CA SER A 6 -26.24 19.93 27.43
C SER A 6 -25.93 18.81 26.44
N LEU A 7 -24.65 18.70 26.05
CA LEU A 7 -23.97 17.40 26.00
C LEU A 7 -22.47 17.60 26.27
N LEU A 8 -22.05 17.25 27.48
CA LEU A 8 -20.65 17.01 27.87
C LEU A 8 -20.60 15.59 28.45
N THR A 9 -19.48 14.90 28.18
CA THR A 9 -18.95 13.69 28.85
C THR A 9 -19.69 12.37 28.70
N LEU A 10 -19.07 11.43 27.96
CA LEU A 10 -18.74 10.10 28.48
C LEU A 10 -17.59 9.45 27.67
N ILE A 11 -16.39 9.44 28.26
CA ILE A 11 -15.30 8.52 27.91
C ILE A 11 -15.31 7.45 29.01
N ALA A 12 -15.47 6.19 28.64
CA ALA A 12 -15.30 5.06 29.56
C ALA A 12 -14.27 4.10 28.97
N VAL A 13 -13.12 4.03 29.66
CA VAL A 13 -12.01 3.11 29.42
C VAL A 13 -12.35 1.77 30.08
N LEU A 14 -12.37 0.68 29.31
CA LEU A 14 -12.35 -0.68 29.86
C LEU A 14 -10.90 -1.15 30.00
N SER A 15 -10.45 -1.28 31.25
CA SER A 15 -9.23 -1.99 31.65
C SER A 15 -9.50 -3.51 31.70
N LEU A 16 -8.75 -4.29 30.91
CA LEU A 16 -8.65 -5.74 31.08
C LEU A 16 -7.28 -6.10 31.66
N ALA A 17 -7.34 -6.90 32.73
CA ALA A 17 -6.23 -7.31 33.56
C ALA A 17 -5.26 -8.24 32.82
N SER A 18 -3.97 -7.93 32.91
CA SER A 18 -2.87 -8.83 32.54
C SER A 18 -2.40 -9.56 33.79
N CYS A 19 -2.54 -10.88 33.81
CA CYS A 19 -1.91 -11.76 34.80
C CYS A 19 -0.45 -11.98 34.38
N ALA A 20 0.48 -11.22 34.97
CA ALA A 20 1.92 -11.47 34.85
C ALA A 20 2.38 -12.38 36.00
N GLY A 21 2.90 -13.56 35.63
CA GLY A 21 3.66 -14.44 36.51
C GLY A 21 5.00 -13.80 36.87
N THR A 22 5.32 -13.83 38.16
CA THR A 22 6.53 -13.34 38.80
C THR A 22 7.79 -14.05 38.34
N ASN A 23 8.83 -13.30 37.99
CA ASN A 23 10.22 -13.71 38.21
C ASN A 23 11.05 -12.48 38.59
N THR A 24 11.51 -12.50 39.83
CA THR A 24 12.40 -11.52 40.47
C THR A 24 13.86 -11.76 40.09
N VAL A 25 14.57 -10.71 39.66
CA VAL A 25 16.03 -10.58 39.86
C VAL A 25 16.38 -9.12 40.18
N THR A 26 16.86 -8.91 41.40
CA THR A 26 17.57 -7.75 41.97
C THR A 26 18.98 -7.65 41.35
N THR A 27 19.72 -6.53 41.20
CA THR A 27 20.01 -5.37 42.07
C THR A 27 20.90 -4.35 41.31
N ASN A 28 20.80 -3.08 41.72
CA ASN A 28 21.84 -2.03 41.86
C ASN A 28 22.59 -1.48 40.63
N SER A 29 22.45 -0.17 40.35
CA SER A 29 23.33 0.88 40.94
C SER A 29 23.11 2.28 40.36
N ALA A 30 23.05 3.26 41.28
CA ALA A 30 23.62 4.60 41.24
C ALA A 30 23.19 5.63 40.17
N VAL A 31 22.45 6.63 40.67
CA VAL A 31 22.30 8.01 40.15
C VAL A 31 23.52 8.85 40.59
N PRO A 32 23.86 9.92 39.85
CA PRO A 32 23.85 11.23 40.52
C PRO A 32 23.08 12.32 39.75
N GLU A 33 22.32 13.10 40.51
CA GLU A 33 21.70 14.38 40.16
C GLU A 33 22.77 15.43 39.80
N VAL A 34 22.47 16.29 38.81
CA VAL A 34 22.92 17.69 38.81
C VAL A 34 21.85 18.60 38.20
N GLU A 35 21.25 19.39 39.10
CA GLU A 35 20.79 20.79 39.04
C GLU A 35 20.00 21.34 37.84
N ASN A 36 18.77 21.75 38.17
CA ASN A 36 17.93 22.71 37.47
C ASN A 36 18.54 24.13 37.48
N ALA A 37 18.58 24.79 36.31
CA ALA A 37 18.65 26.25 36.20
C ALA A 37 17.45 26.77 35.39
N THR A 38 16.68 27.65 36.02
CA THR A 38 15.47 28.34 35.53
C THR A 38 15.84 29.45 34.52
N PRO A 39 14.96 29.78 33.55
CA PRO A 39 15.33 30.57 32.37
C PRO A 39 15.27 32.09 32.60
N THR A 40 16.12 32.82 31.87
CA THR A 40 16.07 34.28 31.76
C THR A 40 15.30 34.65 30.49
N THR A 41 14.18 35.35 30.67
CA THR A 41 13.34 35.96 29.66
C THR A 41 14.00 37.20 29.06
N SER A 42 13.99 37.34 27.72
CA SER A 42 14.22 38.61 27.03
C SER A 42 13.22 38.78 25.88
N GLU A 43 12.28 39.68 26.13
CA GLU A 43 11.73 40.72 25.24
C GLU A 43 11.30 40.36 23.80
N ASN A 44 9.97 40.27 23.65
CA ASN A 44 9.20 40.58 22.45
C ASN A 44 9.43 42.03 21.99
N THR A 45 9.74 42.22 20.71
CA THR A 45 9.43 43.47 19.99
C THR A 45 8.64 43.16 18.72
N THR A 46 7.51 43.84 18.59
CA THR A 46 6.47 43.73 17.57
C THR A 46 6.91 44.40 16.24
N PRO A 47 6.46 43.92 15.07
CA PRO A 47 6.86 44.43 13.75
C PRO A 47 6.09 45.68 13.31
N PRO A 48 6.59 46.47 12.32
CA PRO A 48 5.86 47.59 11.79
C PRO A 48 4.86 47.18 10.69
N THR A 49 3.82 48.00 10.62
CA THR A 49 2.59 47.95 9.84
C THR A 49 2.72 48.44 8.40
N THR A 50 1.94 47.78 7.53
CA THR A 50 1.12 48.28 6.39
C THR A 50 1.75 49.21 5.35
N ASP A 51 1.72 48.74 4.09
CA ASP A 51 1.33 49.57 2.96
C ASP A 51 0.31 48.84 2.08
N ASN A 52 -0.77 49.55 1.79
CA ASN A 52 -1.93 49.16 0.99
C ASN A 52 -1.73 49.79 -0.39
N GLU A 53 -1.48 49.00 -1.44
CA GLU A 53 -1.65 49.48 -2.81
C GLU A 53 -2.72 48.67 -3.54
N ALA A 54 -3.70 49.43 -4.02
CA ALA A 54 -4.85 48.97 -4.76
C ALA A 54 -4.44 48.45 -6.13
N LEU A 55 -4.92 47.25 -6.49
CA LEU A 55 -4.95 46.80 -7.88
C LEU A 55 -6.38 46.48 -8.31
N THR A 56 -6.74 47.23 -9.34
CA THR A 56 -7.96 47.31 -10.11
C THR A 56 -8.52 45.96 -10.55
N ARG A 57 -9.79 45.71 -10.17
CA ARG A 57 -10.65 44.64 -10.66
C ARG A 57 -10.94 44.87 -12.16
N THR A 58 -10.44 43.98 -13.02
CA THR A 58 -10.89 43.88 -14.41
C THR A 58 -11.95 42.78 -14.50
N GLU A 59 -13.19 43.17 -14.74
CA GLU A 59 -14.30 42.27 -15.01
C GLU A 59 -14.16 41.69 -16.42
N ILE A 60 -14.04 40.36 -16.53
CA ILE A 60 -14.22 39.65 -17.79
C ILE A 60 -15.63 39.06 -17.77
N SER A 61 -16.52 39.71 -18.51
CA SER A 61 -17.84 39.19 -18.87
C SER A 61 -17.66 38.08 -19.90
N VAL A 62 -18.09 36.85 -19.58
CA VAL A 62 -18.25 35.79 -20.57
C VAL A 62 -19.73 35.47 -20.68
N THR A 63 -20.27 35.80 -21.84
CA THR A 63 -21.62 35.54 -22.32
C THR A 63 -21.94 34.06 -22.36
N ALA A 64 -23.11 33.70 -21.84
CA ALA A 64 -23.73 32.39 -22.02
C ALA A 64 -24.01 32.12 -23.51
N SER A 65 -23.67 30.91 -23.97
CA SER A 65 -24.21 30.37 -25.22
C SER A 65 -24.37 28.86 -25.18
N SER A 66 -25.59 28.47 -25.56
CA SER A 66 -25.96 27.24 -26.25
C SER A 66 -25.99 25.94 -25.43
N ILE A 67 -27.17 25.69 -24.85
CA ILE A 67 -27.68 24.36 -24.49
C ILE A 67 -27.68 23.49 -25.76
N VAL A 68 -26.84 22.44 -25.78
CA VAL A 68 -26.98 21.33 -26.72
C VAL A 68 -27.81 20.25 -26.04
N GLN A 69 -29.01 20.02 -26.55
CA GLN A 69 -29.88 18.91 -26.16
C GLN A 69 -29.23 17.58 -26.52
N GLN A 70 -28.98 16.74 -25.52
CA GLN A 70 -28.58 15.34 -25.70
C GLN A 70 -29.80 14.52 -26.14
N PRO A 71 -29.75 13.75 -27.24
CA PRO A 71 -30.85 12.86 -27.59
C PRO A 71 -30.92 11.68 -26.61
N ALA A 72 -32.14 11.27 -26.26
CA ALA A 72 -32.40 10.09 -25.43
C ALA A 72 -31.81 8.81 -26.08
N PRO A 73 -31.23 7.87 -25.32
CA PRO A 73 -30.69 6.66 -25.89
C PRO A 73 -31.82 5.74 -26.37
N THR A 74 -31.73 5.36 -27.63
CA THR A 74 -32.62 4.41 -28.30
C THR A 74 -32.26 3.01 -27.83
N THR A 75 -33.25 2.27 -27.31
CA THR A 75 -33.14 0.86 -26.95
C THR A 75 -32.80 0.01 -28.16
N THR A 76 -31.61 -0.57 -28.18
CA THR A 76 -31.26 -1.61 -29.15
C THR A 76 -30.81 -2.86 -28.38
N SER A 77 -31.65 -3.89 -28.46
CA SER A 77 -31.34 -5.25 -28.03
C SER A 77 -30.32 -5.86 -28.99
N GLY A 78 -29.26 -6.48 -28.45
CA GLY A 78 -28.41 -7.40 -29.21
C GLY A 78 -26.91 -7.27 -28.97
N SER A 79 -26.39 -7.95 -27.95
CA SER A 79 -25.38 -9.02 -28.05
C SER A 79 -24.69 -9.19 -26.70
N LYS A 80 -24.68 -10.44 -26.22
CA LYS A 80 -23.99 -10.89 -25.01
C LYS A 80 -22.49 -10.56 -25.14
N PRO A 81 -21.83 -9.93 -24.15
CA PRO A 81 -20.38 -9.77 -24.20
C PRO A 81 -19.73 -11.15 -24.18
N ALA A 82 -18.76 -11.36 -25.06
CA ALA A 82 -17.98 -12.59 -25.11
C ALA A 82 -17.30 -12.82 -23.75
N SER A 83 -17.57 -13.98 -23.18
CA SER A 83 -17.00 -14.45 -21.92
C SER A 83 -15.60 -15.03 -22.13
N THR A 84 -14.73 -14.69 -21.18
CA THR A 84 -13.63 -15.50 -20.59
C THR A 84 -12.43 -15.89 -21.46
N GLU A 85 -11.35 -15.11 -21.32
CA GLU A 85 -9.98 -15.48 -21.75
C GLU A 85 -9.07 -15.90 -20.57
N TYR A 86 -9.56 -15.91 -19.32
CA TYR A 86 -8.72 -16.16 -18.13
C TYR A 86 -9.27 -17.20 -17.15
N GLU A 87 -10.34 -17.91 -17.49
CA GLU A 87 -10.83 -19.00 -16.65
C GLU A 87 -10.26 -20.30 -17.20
N VAL A 88 -9.40 -20.97 -16.41
CA VAL A 88 -8.87 -22.28 -16.80
C VAL A 88 -10.03 -23.26 -16.78
N THR A 89 -10.58 -23.59 -17.95
CA THR A 89 -11.80 -24.41 -18.09
C THR A 89 -11.65 -25.85 -17.56
N LYS A 90 -10.42 -26.26 -17.23
CA LYS A 90 -10.11 -27.53 -16.55
C LYS A 90 -8.89 -27.33 -15.66
N THR A 91 -9.07 -27.43 -14.35
CA THR A 91 -7.96 -27.43 -13.38
C THR A 91 -6.89 -28.45 -13.80
N PRO A 92 -5.62 -28.03 -13.97
CA PRO A 92 -4.52 -28.95 -14.25
C PRO A 92 -4.35 -29.93 -13.08
N GLU A 93 -3.98 -31.18 -13.37
CA GLU A 93 -3.91 -32.24 -12.38
C GLU A 93 -2.86 -31.94 -11.30
N SER A 94 -1.74 -31.31 -11.70
CA SER A 94 -0.69 -30.74 -10.84
C SER A 94 -1.21 -29.79 -9.77
N PHE A 95 -2.30 -29.05 -10.03
CA PHE A 95 -2.91 -28.11 -9.08
C PHE A 95 -4.09 -28.71 -8.29
N SER A 96 -4.34 -30.01 -8.37
CA SER A 96 -5.39 -30.68 -7.60
C SER A 96 -5.19 -30.54 -6.08
N ALA A 97 -3.96 -30.71 -5.59
CA ALA A 97 -3.63 -30.55 -4.17
C ALA A 97 -3.80 -29.10 -3.68
N VAL A 98 -3.45 -28.12 -4.52
CA VAL A 98 -3.70 -26.70 -4.27
C VAL A 98 -5.21 -26.46 -4.12
N THR A 99 -6.00 -26.94 -5.09
CA THR A 99 -7.46 -26.78 -5.12
C THR A 99 -8.11 -27.34 -3.85
N VAL A 100 -7.82 -28.59 -3.50
CA VAL A 100 -8.35 -29.26 -2.30
C VAL A 100 -7.93 -28.54 -1.02
N THR A 101 -6.71 -28.00 -0.98
CA THR A 101 -6.23 -27.26 0.20
C THR A 101 -7.00 -25.97 0.41
N VAL A 102 -7.25 -25.20 -0.65
CA VAL A 102 -8.03 -23.95 -0.59
C VAL A 102 -9.49 -24.24 -0.18
N GLU A 103 -10.14 -25.20 -0.83
CA GLU A 103 -11.54 -25.60 -0.54
C GLU A 103 -11.73 -25.99 0.92
N ASN A 104 -10.83 -26.84 1.43
CA ASN A 104 -10.88 -27.27 2.83
C ASN A 104 -10.61 -26.12 3.79
N PHE A 105 -9.71 -25.20 3.44
CA PHE A 105 -9.37 -24.07 4.28
C PHE A 105 -10.54 -23.08 4.40
N ILE A 106 -11.14 -22.70 3.27
CA ILE A 106 -12.32 -21.82 3.20
C ILE A 106 -13.46 -22.43 4.02
N THR A 107 -13.79 -23.71 3.77
CA THR A 107 -14.86 -24.42 4.46
C THR A 107 -14.62 -24.47 5.98
N LYS A 108 -13.42 -24.87 6.40
CA LYS A 108 -13.07 -25.01 7.84
C LYS A 108 -13.10 -23.68 8.59
N ARG A 109 -12.83 -22.57 7.90
CA ARG A 109 -12.78 -21.22 8.48
C ARG A 109 -14.07 -20.42 8.26
N ASN A 110 -15.03 -20.97 7.53
CA ASN A 110 -16.27 -20.30 7.15
C ASN A 110 -16.01 -18.94 6.48
N LEU A 111 -15.07 -18.92 5.52
CA LEU A 111 -14.80 -17.74 4.69
C LEU A 111 -15.86 -17.63 3.58
N ASN A 112 -16.16 -16.42 3.11
CA ASN A 112 -17.08 -16.20 1.99
C ASN A 112 -16.53 -16.73 0.65
N GLY A 113 -15.21 -16.88 0.54
CA GLY A 113 -14.55 -17.45 -0.61
C GLY A 113 -13.05 -17.15 -0.67
N ALA A 114 -12.46 -17.39 -1.83
CA ALA A 114 -11.10 -16.96 -2.18
C ALA A 114 -10.93 -16.82 -3.69
N GLY A 115 -9.93 -16.09 -4.11
CA GLY A 115 -9.38 -16.13 -5.47
C GLY A 115 -7.89 -16.43 -5.43
N LEU A 116 -7.42 -17.25 -6.37
CA LEU A 116 -6.01 -17.62 -6.49
C LEU A 116 -5.59 -17.64 -7.95
N ILE A 117 -4.51 -16.93 -8.27
CA ILE A 117 -3.85 -16.99 -9.58
C ILE A 117 -2.36 -17.29 -9.42
N VAL A 118 -1.84 -18.20 -10.24
CA VAL A 118 -0.43 -18.57 -10.35
C VAL A 118 0.01 -18.27 -11.78
N VAL A 119 1.05 -17.44 -11.90
CA VAL A 119 1.66 -17.06 -13.17
C VAL A 119 3.10 -17.53 -13.22
N ASP A 120 3.55 -17.87 -14.41
CA ASP A 120 4.87 -18.37 -14.73
C ASP A 120 5.44 -17.56 -15.89
N ARG A 121 6.74 -17.26 -15.81
CA ARG A 121 7.46 -16.40 -16.76
C ARG A 121 7.36 -16.93 -18.20
N ASP A 122 7.52 -18.24 -18.36
CA ASP A 122 7.64 -18.86 -19.69
C ASP A 122 6.31 -19.41 -20.21
N ASN A 123 5.37 -19.71 -19.30
CA ASN A 123 4.12 -20.40 -19.61
C ASN A 123 2.85 -19.55 -19.34
N GLY A 124 3.00 -18.32 -18.85
CA GLY A 124 1.87 -17.45 -18.53
C GLY A 124 1.05 -17.95 -17.34
N VAL A 125 -0.28 -17.87 -17.41
CA VAL A 125 -1.16 -18.29 -16.31
C VAL A 125 -1.17 -19.82 -16.21
N ARG A 126 -0.60 -20.37 -15.13
CA ARG A 126 -0.59 -21.82 -14.85
C ARG A 126 -1.84 -22.29 -14.15
N TYR A 127 -2.42 -21.43 -13.32
CA TYR A 127 -3.61 -21.74 -12.54
C TYR A 127 -4.36 -20.47 -12.20
N HIS A 128 -5.69 -20.48 -12.35
CA HIS A 128 -6.55 -19.39 -11.92
C HIS A 128 -7.90 -19.95 -11.53
N ASN A 129 -8.28 -19.79 -10.26
CA ASN A 129 -9.51 -20.35 -9.73
C ASN A 129 -10.11 -19.47 -8.63
N HIS A 130 -11.42 -19.62 -8.44
CA HIS A 130 -12.21 -18.88 -7.47
C HIS A 130 -13.15 -19.81 -6.73
N TRP A 131 -13.47 -19.44 -5.50
CA TRP A 131 -14.35 -20.20 -4.62
C TRP A 131 -15.34 -19.27 -3.93
N GLY A 132 -16.52 -19.80 -3.63
CA GLY A 132 -17.56 -19.07 -2.90
C GLY A 132 -18.06 -17.85 -3.69
N GLU A 133 -18.04 -16.68 -3.07
CA GLU A 133 -18.50 -15.41 -3.68
C GLU A 133 -17.52 -14.83 -4.72
N PHE A 134 -16.30 -15.37 -4.81
CA PHE A 134 -15.30 -14.87 -5.74
C PHE A 134 -15.58 -15.32 -7.17
N SER A 135 -15.23 -14.45 -8.10
CA SER A 135 -15.27 -14.70 -9.54
C SER A 135 -14.18 -13.87 -10.22
N THR A 136 -14.02 -14.05 -11.53
CA THR A 136 -13.10 -13.24 -12.35
C THR A 136 -13.37 -11.74 -12.27
N GLY A 137 -14.61 -11.32 -11.95
CA GLY A 137 -15.00 -9.92 -11.80
C GLY A 137 -15.05 -9.42 -10.36
N ARG A 138 -14.77 -10.26 -9.34
CA ARG A 138 -14.78 -9.81 -7.94
C ARG A 138 -13.57 -8.91 -7.68
N ILE A 139 -13.84 -7.62 -7.48
CA ILE A 139 -12.86 -6.64 -7.05
C ILE A 139 -12.74 -6.72 -5.53
N SER A 140 -11.51 -6.75 -5.01
CA SER A 140 -11.25 -6.73 -3.58
C SER A 140 -10.35 -5.56 -3.19
N LEU A 141 -10.57 -4.98 -2.01
CA LEU A 141 -9.63 -4.04 -1.38
C LEU A 141 -8.44 -4.86 -0.89
N ILE A 142 -7.23 -4.47 -1.29
CA ILE A 142 -6.06 -5.33 -1.06
C ILE A 142 -5.15 -4.84 0.08
N ALA A 143 -5.51 -3.73 0.74
CA ALA A 143 -4.72 -3.16 1.82
C ALA A 143 -3.22 -3.09 1.45
N SER A 144 -2.31 -3.45 2.37
CA SER A 144 -0.87 -3.33 2.16
C SER A 144 -0.30 -3.99 0.91
N THR A 145 -0.97 -4.95 0.28
CA THR A 145 -0.60 -5.53 -1.03
C THR A 145 -0.60 -4.48 -2.18
N SER A 146 -0.98 -3.24 -1.87
CA SER A 146 -0.84 -2.02 -2.70
C SER A 146 0.60 -1.50 -2.77
N LYS A 147 1.49 -1.89 -1.85
CA LYS A 147 2.80 -1.23 -1.68
C LYS A 147 3.74 -1.50 -2.84
N VAL A 148 3.76 -2.72 -3.37
CA VAL A 148 4.53 -3.05 -4.57
C VAL A 148 4.09 -2.19 -5.76
N ILE A 149 2.78 -2.06 -5.97
CA ILE A 149 2.21 -1.22 -7.05
C ILE A 149 2.64 0.24 -6.87
N SER A 150 2.51 0.76 -5.64
CA SER A 150 2.84 2.15 -5.33
C SER A 150 4.34 2.45 -5.45
N ALA A 151 5.20 1.54 -5.01
CA ALA A 151 6.65 1.67 -5.17
C ALA A 151 7.05 1.66 -6.65
N GLY A 152 6.39 0.82 -7.46
CA GLY A 152 6.63 0.76 -8.89
C GLY A 152 6.29 2.07 -9.63
N VAL A 153 5.29 2.86 -9.18
CA VAL A 153 5.04 4.21 -9.73
C VAL A 153 6.28 5.09 -9.60
N LEU A 154 6.89 5.15 -8.42
CA LEU A 154 8.08 5.99 -8.21
C LEU A 154 9.30 5.44 -8.97
N VAL A 155 9.44 4.13 -9.07
CA VAL A 155 10.51 3.49 -9.86
C VAL A 155 10.33 3.78 -11.36
N HIS A 156 9.10 3.79 -11.86
CA HIS A 156 8.79 4.18 -13.24
C HIS A 156 9.24 5.62 -13.50
N LEU A 157 8.84 6.57 -12.65
CA LEU A 157 9.26 7.97 -12.76
C LEU A 157 10.78 8.13 -12.70
N HIS A 158 11.45 7.30 -11.90
CA HIS A 158 12.89 7.25 -11.87
C HIS A 158 13.53 6.75 -13.16
N ASN A 159 12.97 5.70 -13.76
CA ASN A 159 13.43 5.19 -15.04
C ASN A 159 13.23 6.20 -16.18
N GLN A 160 12.21 7.05 -16.10
CA GLN A 160 11.98 8.16 -17.05
C GLN A 160 12.84 9.40 -16.77
N GLY A 161 13.64 9.41 -15.69
CA GLY A 161 14.46 10.56 -15.29
C GLY A 161 13.66 11.75 -14.77
N LEU A 162 12.39 11.55 -14.39
CA LEU A 162 11.53 12.57 -13.78
C LEU A 162 11.74 12.68 -12.26
N LEU A 163 12.28 11.63 -11.66
CA LEU A 163 12.58 11.54 -10.22
C LEU A 163 13.93 10.82 -10.06
N ASP A 164 14.71 11.17 -9.05
CA ASP A 164 15.81 10.32 -8.59
C ASP A 164 15.45 9.75 -7.21
N LEU A 165 15.34 8.42 -7.12
CA LEU A 165 14.94 7.76 -5.87
C LEU A 165 15.94 7.95 -4.74
N GLU A 166 17.20 8.22 -5.07
CA GLU A 166 18.28 8.41 -4.10
C GLU A 166 18.62 9.89 -3.88
N ALA A 167 17.99 10.81 -4.63
CA ALA A 167 18.13 12.24 -4.38
C ALA A 167 17.24 12.69 -3.20
N PRO A 168 17.62 13.79 -2.53
CA PRO A 168 16.76 14.46 -1.56
C PRO A 168 15.36 14.75 -2.12
N ILE A 169 14.31 14.44 -1.36
CA ILE A 169 12.94 14.84 -1.75
C ILE A 169 12.81 16.36 -1.83
N GLY A 170 13.67 17.11 -1.14
CA GLY A 170 13.75 18.57 -1.20
C GLY A 170 14.05 19.12 -2.60
N ASP A 171 14.60 18.30 -3.51
CA ASP A 171 14.82 18.69 -4.91
C ASP A 171 13.52 18.69 -5.73
N VAL A 172 12.47 18.03 -5.22
CA VAL A 172 11.15 17.91 -5.86
C VAL A 172 10.10 18.75 -5.12
N VAL A 173 10.11 18.72 -3.79
CA VAL A 173 9.12 19.41 -2.94
C VAL A 173 9.79 20.43 -2.02
N ASP A 174 9.28 21.66 -1.99
CA ASP A 174 9.86 22.77 -1.23
C ASP A 174 9.39 22.84 0.24
N TYR A 175 8.37 22.05 0.60
CA TYR A 175 7.75 22.03 1.92
C TYR A 175 8.32 20.98 2.88
N ALA A 176 9.36 20.23 2.50
CA ALA A 176 9.96 19.17 3.34
C ALA A 176 10.73 19.69 4.56
N GLY A 177 11.13 20.96 4.57
CA GLY A 177 11.81 21.59 5.71
C GLY A 177 13.06 20.80 6.13
N ARG A 178 13.21 20.50 7.43
CA ARG A 178 14.37 19.74 7.95
C ARG A 178 14.45 18.28 7.49
N LEU A 179 13.40 17.79 6.82
CA LEU A 179 13.35 16.44 6.26
C LEU A 179 13.62 16.46 4.75
N SER A 180 14.11 17.58 4.19
CA SER A 180 14.46 17.70 2.76
C SER A 180 15.41 16.60 2.28
N ASP A 181 16.32 16.18 3.14
CA ASP A 181 17.45 15.31 2.78
C ASP A 181 17.10 13.81 2.82
N ILE A 182 15.87 13.44 3.22
CA ILE A 182 15.41 12.05 3.07
C ILE A 182 15.13 11.78 1.58
N THR A 183 15.20 10.51 1.18
CA THR A 183 15.00 10.11 -0.22
C THR A 183 13.70 9.34 -0.43
N SER A 184 13.21 9.30 -1.67
CA SER A 184 12.05 8.46 -2.01
C SER A 184 12.33 6.97 -1.75
N ALA A 185 13.56 6.49 -2.00
CA ALA A 185 13.95 5.12 -1.68
C ALA A 185 13.78 4.83 -0.19
N GLN A 186 14.21 5.75 0.69
CA GLN A 186 14.07 5.62 2.15
C GLN A 186 12.61 5.63 2.60
N LEU A 187 11.76 6.46 1.98
CA LEU A 187 10.31 6.45 2.24
C LEU A 187 9.66 5.12 1.88
N LEU A 188 10.02 4.55 0.72
CA LEU A 188 9.48 3.29 0.21
C LEU A 188 9.98 2.06 0.97
N SER A 189 11.22 2.07 1.47
CA SER A 189 11.81 0.96 2.22
C SER A 189 11.54 1.01 3.72
N GLY A 190 10.78 2.00 4.20
CA GLY A 190 10.53 2.19 5.62
C GLY A 190 11.79 2.56 6.40
N SER A 191 12.75 3.23 5.78
CA SER A 191 14.02 3.63 6.41
C SER A 191 14.22 5.15 6.44
N SER A 192 13.19 5.95 6.19
CA SER A 192 13.26 7.43 6.26
C SER A 192 13.54 8.00 7.65
N GLY A 193 13.44 7.17 8.69
CA GLY A 193 13.53 7.60 10.09
C GLY A 193 12.23 8.20 10.65
N ILE A 194 11.22 8.46 9.80
CA ILE A 194 9.87 8.86 10.24
C ILE A 194 9.21 7.69 10.99
N PRO A 195 8.44 7.94 12.06
CA PRO A 195 7.65 6.90 12.73
C PRO A 195 6.77 6.12 11.74
N GLY A 196 6.88 4.79 11.80
CA GLY A 196 6.08 3.88 10.96
C GLY A 196 4.64 3.78 11.42
N LEU A 197 3.83 3.04 10.65
CA LEU A 197 2.43 2.77 10.94
C LEU A 197 2.27 1.98 12.24
N ARG A 198 1.50 2.53 13.18
CA ARG A 198 1.09 1.86 14.42
C ARG A 198 -0.41 2.06 14.62
N ALA A 199 -1.11 0.99 14.99
CA ALA A 199 -2.58 0.97 15.05
C ALA A 199 -3.17 1.89 16.14
N ASP A 200 -2.36 2.26 17.14
CA ASP A 200 -2.72 3.08 18.28
C ASP A 200 -2.09 4.48 18.25
N ASP A 201 -1.38 4.83 17.18
CA ASP A 201 -0.75 6.14 17.03
C ASP A 201 -1.71 7.10 16.29
N PRO A 202 -2.23 8.15 16.96
CA PRO A 202 -3.14 9.10 16.32
C PRO A 202 -2.43 10.06 15.35
N LEU A 203 -1.10 9.99 15.26
CA LEU A 203 -0.36 10.83 14.32
C LEU A 203 -0.76 10.49 12.88
N TYR A 204 -0.82 11.54 12.05
CA TYR A 204 -1.05 11.44 10.60
C TYR A 204 -2.47 11.00 10.19
N ILE A 205 -3.50 11.52 10.88
CA ILE A 205 -4.91 11.21 10.59
C ILE A 205 -5.31 11.50 9.14
N CYS A 206 -4.67 12.47 8.48
CA CYS A 206 -4.94 12.82 7.09
C CYS A 206 -4.86 11.62 6.15
N MET A 207 -3.99 10.63 6.39
CA MET A 207 -3.84 9.49 5.48
C MET A 207 -5.10 8.60 5.45
N PHE A 208 -5.93 8.65 6.50
CA PHE A 208 -7.14 7.82 6.63
C PHE A 208 -8.42 8.55 6.21
N LEU A 209 -8.31 9.78 5.69
CA LEU A 209 -9.43 10.63 5.31
C LEU A 209 -9.39 10.96 3.81
N PRO A 210 -10.53 10.90 3.10
CA PRO A 210 -10.61 11.22 1.67
C PRO A 210 -10.70 12.74 1.40
N THR A 211 -10.71 13.58 2.43
CA THR A 211 -11.18 14.97 2.34
C THR A 211 -10.12 16.02 2.04
N SER A 212 -8.83 15.64 2.04
CA SER A 212 -7.72 16.49 1.61
C SER A 212 -7.19 16.01 0.26
N SER A 213 -6.29 16.78 -0.34
CA SER A 213 -5.40 16.26 -1.39
C SER A 213 -4.25 15.44 -0.79
N LEU A 214 -3.60 14.63 -1.64
CA LEU A 214 -2.41 13.87 -1.26
C LEU A 214 -1.24 14.80 -0.86
N GLN A 215 -1.03 15.92 -1.56
CA GLN A 215 -0.01 16.91 -1.21
C GLN A 215 -0.30 17.60 0.13
N GLU A 216 -1.55 17.99 0.41
CA GLU A 216 -1.91 18.56 1.71
C GLU A 216 -1.62 17.59 2.86
N CYS A 217 -1.94 16.30 2.67
CA CYS A 217 -1.62 15.28 3.67
C CYS A 217 -0.10 15.08 3.81
N ALA A 218 0.67 15.16 2.73
CA ALA A 218 2.12 15.10 2.80
C ALA A 218 2.73 16.31 3.53
N ILE A 219 2.21 17.52 3.33
CA ILE A 219 2.62 18.74 4.05
C ILE A 219 2.37 18.58 5.54
N GLU A 220 1.15 18.17 5.94
CA GLU A 220 0.81 17.89 7.33
C GLU A 220 1.73 16.81 7.91
N GLY A 221 1.91 15.73 7.16
CA GLY A 221 2.74 14.59 7.52
C GLY A 221 4.19 14.96 7.80
N LEU A 222 4.82 15.72 6.89
CA LEU A 222 6.18 16.20 7.05
C LEU A 222 6.32 17.17 8.22
N SER A 223 5.34 18.06 8.43
CA SER A 223 5.33 18.98 9.57
C SER A 223 5.26 18.24 10.92
N VAL A 224 4.37 17.25 11.02
CA VAL A 224 4.23 16.41 12.22
C VAL A 224 5.50 15.57 12.43
N ALA A 225 6.02 14.91 11.39
CA ALA A 225 7.23 14.11 11.47
C ALA A 225 8.46 14.96 11.84
N ALA A 226 8.54 16.19 11.34
CA ALA A 226 9.60 17.13 11.70
C ALA A 226 9.53 17.56 13.17
N SER A 227 8.38 17.51 13.81
CA SER A 227 8.23 17.87 15.22
C SER A 227 8.26 16.67 16.18
N ASP A 228 8.17 15.44 15.65
CA ASP A 228 8.13 14.23 16.45
C ASP A 228 9.52 13.85 16.98
N PRO A 229 9.74 13.76 18.31
CA PRO A 229 11.02 13.35 18.90
C PRO A 229 11.41 11.90 18.60
N ARG A 230 10.49 11.08 18.08
CA ARG A 230 10.75 9.71 17.65
C ARG A 230 11.35 9.66 16.25
N THR A 231 11.31 10.74 15.48
CA THR A 231 11.96 10.82 14.17
C THR A 231 13.47 10.76 14.34
N ILE A 232 14.09 9.76 13.72
CA ILE A 232 15.54 9.49 13.82
C ILE A 232 16.21 9.69 12.46
N ALA A 233 17.53 9.49 12.41
CA ALA A 233 18.27 9.52 11.16
C ALA A 233 17.78 8.42 10.20
N PRO A 234 17.73 8.71 8.88
CA PRO A 234 17.37 7.70 7.89
C PRO A 234 18.42 6.58 7.84
N ASP A 235 18.02 5.42 7.31
CA ASP A 235 18.85 4.22 7.16
C ASP A 235 19.52 3.80 8.48
N THR A 236 18.78 3.87 9.59
CA THR A 236 19.23 3.39 10.90
C THR A 236 18.30 2.36 11.54
N GLU A 237 17.02 2.36 11.18
CA GLU A 237 16.01 1.45 11.71
C GLU A 237 14.93 1.20 10.65
N PHE A 238 14.43 -0.03 10.58
CA PHE A 238 13.25 -0.35 9.78
C PHE A 238 11.97 0.07 10.50
N ARG A 239 11.12 0.85 9.81
CA ARG A 239 9.84 1.39 10.31
C ARG A 239 8.77 1.24 9.23
N TYR A 240 7.93 0.23 9.40
CA TYR A 240 6.96 -0.19 8.39
C TYR A 240 5.90 0.89 8.07
N GLY A 241 5.87 1.35 6.83
CA GLY A 241 4.73 2.04 6.23
C GLY A 241 4.27 3.34 6.90
N GLY A 242 2.99 3.69 6.67
CA GLY A 242 2.33 4.87 7.24
C GLY A 242 2.48 6.10 6.35
N ILE A 243 2.61 7.27 6.97
CA ILE A 243 2.65 8.58 6.28
C ILE A 243 3.78 8.67 5.25
N GLN A 244 4.85 7.89 5.44
CA GLN A 244 5.97 7.76 4.51
C GLN A 244 5.50 7.49 3.06
N LEU A 245 4.44 6.68 2.89
CA LEU A 245 3.91 6.34 1.57
C LEU A 245 3.04 7.46 0.99
N GLN A 246 2.32 8.23 1.82
CA GLN A 246 1.60 9.42 1.31
C GLN A 246 2.59 10.49 0.84
N ILE A 247 3.69 10.68 1.58
CA ILE A 247 4.76 11.60 1.18
C ILE A 247 5.38 11.15 -0.14
N ALA A 248 5.70 9.85 -0.28
CA ALA A 248 6.21 9.30 -1.54
C ALA A 248 5.24 9.50 -2.71
N GLY A 249 3.94 9.28 -2.50
CA GLY A 249 2.91 9.53 -3.51
C GLY A 249 2.82 11.02 -3.90
N ALA A 250 2.87 11.93 -2.94
CA ALA A 250 2.89 13.37 -3.22
C ALA A 250 4.14 13.81 -4.00
N VAL A 251 5.31 13.26 -3.68
CA VAL A 251 6.55 13.47 -4.45
C VAL A 251 6.36 12.99 -5.90
N ALA A 252 5.71 11.84 -6.11
CA ALA A 252 5.41 11.34 -7.45
C ALA A 252 4.47 12.27 -8.23
N GLU A 253 3.42 12.79 -7.59
CA GLU A 253 2.50 13.74 -8.23
C GLU A 253 3.20 15.06 -8.58
N VAL A 254 4.05 15.60 -7.70
CA VAL A 254 4.79 16.84 -7.96
C VAL A 254 5.84 16.65 -9.06
N ALA A 255 6.60 15.54 -9.03
CA ALA A 255 7.64 15.25 -10.03
C ALA A 255 7.06 15.06 -11.44
N SER A 256 5.88 14.45 -11.54
CA SER A 256 5.23 14.15 -12.82
C SER A 256 4.28 15.25 -13.32
N GLY A 257 3.75 16.08 -12.41
CA GLY A 257 2.65 16.98 -12.69
C GLY A 257 1.31 16.27 -12.93
N ARG A 258 1.19 14.99 -12.54
CA ARG A 258 0.01 14.15 -12.71
C ARG A 258 -0.59 13.75 -11.37
N SER A 259 -1.90 13.56 -11.33
CA SER A 259 -2.57 12.94 -10.18
C SER A 259 -2.20 11.46 -10.05
N TRP A 260 -2.34 10.91 -8.85
CA TRP A 260 -2.10 9.49 -8.61
C TRP A 260 -2.98 8.59 -9.49
N ALA A 261 -4.23 8.98 -9.73
CA ALA A 261 -5.13 8.25 -10.61
C ALA A 261 -4.63 8.22 -12.06
N GLU A 262 -4.14 9.35 -12.59
CA GLU A 262 -3.52 9.42 -13.91
C GLU A 262 -2.24 8.58 -13.98
N LEU A 263 -1.40 8.61 -12.95
CA LEU A 263 -0.19 7.78 -12.89
C LEU A 263 -0.53 6.28 -12.92
N ILE A 264 -1.53 5.83 -12.17
CA ILE A 264 -1.98 4.44 -12.22
C ILE A 264 -2.50 4.07 -13.60
N GLU A 265 -3.27 4.97 -14.23
CA GLU A 265 -3.80 4.75 -15.58
C GLU A 265 -2.69 4.60 -16.62
N GLU A 266 -1.79 5.59 -16.69
CA GLU A 266 -0.71 5.68 -17.68
C GLU A 266 0.36 4.58 -17.50
N ILE A 267 0.69 4.22 -16.25
CA ILE A 267 1.79 3.29 -15.93
C ILE A 267 1.31 1.83 -16.00
N TYR A 268 0.11 1.54 -15.48
CA TYR A 268 -0.34 0.15 -15.31
C TYR A 268 -1.58 -0.19 -16.12
N VAL A 269 -2.65 0.61 -16.04
CA VAL A 269 -3.94 0.24 -16.64
C VAL A 269 -3.81 0.14 -18.15
N GLU A 270 -3.34 1.19 -18.82
CA GLU A 270 -3.21 1.21 -20.27
C GLU A 270 -2.14 0.24 -20.81
N PRO A 271 -0.93 0.13 -20.22
CA PRO A 271 0.09 -0.77 -20.77
C PRO A 271 -0.20 -2.25 -20.51
N CYS A 272 -0.80 -2.58 -19.36
CA CYS A 272 -1.07 -3.96 -18.95
C CYS A 272 -2.50 -4.44 -19.27
N ASP A 273 -3.35 -3.60 -19.86
CA ASP A 273 -4.79 -3.88 -20.06
C ASP A 273 -5.46 -4.30 -18.75
N LEU A 274 -5.22 -3.55 -17.68
CA LEU A 274 -5.94 -3.78 -16.42
C LEU A 274 -7.34 -3.19 -16.54
N ARG A 275 -8.33 -3.81 -15.93
CA ARG A 275 -9.74 -3.36 -16.00
C ARG A 275 -10.31 -2.98 -14.64
N SER A 276 -9.58 -3.28 -13.57
CA SER A 276 -10.09 -3.17 -12.20
C SER A 276 -9.15 -2.47 -11.23
N LEU A 277 -7.92 -2.12 -11.65
CA LEU A 277 -6.97 -1.46 -10.75
C LEU A 277 -7.38 0.00 -10.55
N GLY A 278 -7.51 0.39 -9.28
CA GLY A 278 -7.61 1.78 -8.89
C GLY A 278 -7.29 1.94 -7.41
N TYR A 279 -7.35 3.18 -6.92
CA TYR A 279 -7.06 3.51 -5.52
C TYR A 279 -8.21 4.29 -4.89
N THR A 280 -8.39 4.12 -3.58
CA THR A 280 -9.36 4.85 -2.76
C THR A 280 -8.79 5.14 -1.37
N ASN A 281 -9.60 5.75 -0.50
CA ASN A 281 -9.31 5.89 0.91
C ASN A 281 -10.43 5.21 1.72
N PRO A 282 -10.32 3.88 1.95
CA PRO A 282 -11.42 3.10 2.49
C PRO A 282 -11.57 3.22 4.01
N TRP A 283 -10.57 3.77 4.70
CA TRP A 283 -10.36 3.55 6.13
C TRP A 283 -11.47 4.07 7.03
N ILE A 284 -11.60 5.38 7.16
CA ILE A 284 -12.68 5.97 7.96
C ILE A 284 -14.04 5.82 7.25
N PRO A 285 -14.17 6.09 5.92
CA PRO A 285 -15.47 6.03 5.23
C PRO A 285 -16.15 4.66 5.25
N LEU A 286 -15.38 3.56 5.17
CA LEU A 286 -15.93 2.19 5.20
C LEU A 286 -15.67 1.46 6.53
N GLY A 287 -15.20 2.15 7.57
CA GLY A 287 -14.88 1.51 8.86
C GLY A 287 -13.78 0.44 8.76
N ALA A 288 -12.90 0.56 7.78
CA ALA A 288 -11.93 -0.47 7.38
C ALA A 288 -10.69 -0.56 8.29
N ILE A 289 -10.67 0.17 9.41
CA ILE A 289 -9.55 0.28 10.37
C ILE A 289 -9.49 -0.91 11.35
N SER A 290 -10.54 -1.73 11.42
CA SER A 290 -10.71 -2.79 12.44
C SER A 290 -9.78 -4.00 12.29
N GLY A 291 -9.03 -4.10 11.20
CA GLY A 291 -8.22 -5.27 10.86
C GLY A 291 -8.99 -6.42 10.19
N SER A 292 -10.32 -6.32 10.14
CA SER A 292 -11.19 -7.17 9.32
C SER A 292 -11.48 -6.49 7.99
N TYR A 293 -11.83 -7.28 6.98
CA TYR A 293 -12.35 -6.74 5.72
C TYR A 293 -13.61 -5.89 5.99
N PRO A 294 -13.74 -4.71 5.37
CA PRO A 294 -14.96 -3.91 5.47
C PRO A 294 -16.15 -4.65 4.87
N ASP A 295 -17.36 -4.26 5.26
CA ASP A 295 -18.60 -4.74 4.62
C ASP A 295 -18.74 -4.08 3.24
N TRP A 296 -17.97 -4.61 2.29
CA TRP A 296 -17.86 -4.11 0.92
C TRP A 296 -17.77 -5.29 -0.04
N ASP A 297 -18.59 -5.31 -1.07
CA ASP A 297 -18.76 -6.45 -1.98
C ASP A 297 -18.10 -6.24 -3.36
N GLY A 298 -17.19 -5.27 -3.47
CA GLY A 298 -16.56 -4.93 -4.74
C GLY A 298 -17.33 -3.89 -5.56
N ASP A 299 -18.45 -3.36 -5.07
CA ASP A 299 -19.16 -2.26 -5.74
C ASP A 299 -18.38 -0.93 -5.61
N LEU A 300 -17.72 -0.54 -6.71
CA LEU A 300 -16.96 0.69 -6.81
C LEU A 300 -17.80 1.95 -6.55
N SER A 301 -19.12 1.90 -6.75
CA SER A 301 -20.00 3.06 -6.52
C SER A 301 -20.14 3.43 -5.04
N LEU A 302 -19.75 2.51 -4.14
CA LEU A 302 -19.72 2.74 -2.68
C LEU A 302 -18.40 3.34 -2.20
N LEU A 303 -17.39 3.43 -3.06
CA LEU A 303 -16.11 4.02 -2.69
C LEU A 303 -16.21 5.55 -2.61
N PRO A 304 -15.57 6.19 -1.61
CA PRO A 304 -15.54 7.63 -1.52
C PRO A 304 -14.71 8.22 -2.69
N PRO A 305 -15.18 9.29 -3.34
CA PRO A 305 -14.30 10.09 -4.20
C PRO A 305 -13.19 10.69 -3.33
N THR A 306 -11.96 10.72 -3.85
CA THR A 306 -10.81 11.21 -3.09
C THR A 306 -9.68 11.66 -4.01
N ASP A 307 -9.07 12.79 -3.67
CA ASP A 307 -7.78 13.25 -4.21
C ASP A 307 -6.62 12.89 -3.25
N ASN A 308 -6.92 12.17 -2.16
CA ASN A 308 -5.96 11.59 -1.22
C ASN A 308 -6.25 10.08 -1.09
N PRO A 309 -6.00 9.29 -2.14
CA PRO A 309 -6.01 7.84 -2.00
C PRO A 309 -4.97 7.42 -0.96
N HIS A 310 -5.25 6.34 -0.22
CA HIS A 310 -4.27 5.82 0.72
C HIS A 310 -3.21 5.00 -0.05
N ILE A 311 -2.05 5.57 -0.32
CA ILE A 311 -0.98 5.00 -1.15
C ILE A 311 -0.54 3.63 -0.63
N GLY A 312 -0.31 3.50 0.67
CA GLY A 312 0.17 2.25 1.25
C GLY A 312 -0.87 1.14 1.38
N GLY A 313 -2.13 1.33 0.95
CA GLY A 313 -3.22 0.43 1.36
C GLY A 313 -4.62 0.63 0.73
N GLY A 314 -4.75 1.51 -0.25
CA GLY A 314 -6.01 1.91 -0.84
C GLY A 314 -6.28 1.26 -2.20
N ALA A 315 -5.39 0.41 -2.71
CA ALA A 315 -5.63 -0.23 -3.99
C ALA A 315 -6.79 -1.24 -3.89
N TYR A 316 -7.53 -1.33 -4.98
CA TYR A 316 -8.49 -2.40 -5.24
C TYR A 316 -8.22 -2.97 -6.63
N ILE A 317 -8.45 -4.27 -6.81
CA ILE A 317 -8.12 -4.98 -8.05
C ILE A 317 -8.75 -6.38 -8.04
N THR A 318 -8.96 -6.96 -9.22
CA THR A 318 -9.29 -8.38 -9.39
C THR A 318 -8.06 -9.27 -9.30
N THR A 319 -8.29 -10.57 -9.10
CA THR A 319 -7.25 -11.61 -9.15
C THR A 319 -6.51 -11.64 -10.49
N GLY A 320 -7.25 -11.63 -11.60
CA GLY A 320 -6.66 -11.69 -12.95
C GLY A 320 -5.73 -10.51 -13.23
N ASP A 321 -6.15 -9.29 -12.92
CA ASP A 321 -5.35 -8.09 -13.14
C ASP A 321 -4.10 -8.06 -12.26
N TYR A 322 -4.18 -8.52 -11.01
CA TYR A 322 -2.98 -8.64 -10.17
C TYR A 322 -1.98 -9.67 -10.74
N GLY A 323 -2.48 -10.78 -11.31
CA GLY A 323 -1.63 -11.76 -12.01
C GLY A 323 -0.86 -11.16 -13.19
N LYS A 324 -1.44 -10.18 -13.90
CA LYS A 324 -0.74 -9.43 -14.95
C LYS A 324 0.42 -8.58 -14.39
N LEU A 325 0.22 -7.94 -13.23
CA LEU A 325 1.28 -7.19 -12.54
C LEU A 325 2.42 -8.10 -12.06
N LEU A 326 2.10 -9.30 -11.55
CA LEU A 326 3.12 -10.30 -11.21
C LEU A 326 3.89 -10.77 -12.45
N SER A 327 3.19 -11.00 -13.56
CA SER A 327 3.82 -11.36 -14.83
C SER A 327 4.76 -10.25 -15.33
N MET A 328 4.39 -8.98 -15.16
CA MET A 328 5.25 -7.83 -15.47
C MET A 328 6.54 -7.85 -14.66
N HIS A 329 6.48 -8.13 -13.35
CA HIS A 329 7.67 -8.28 -12.53
C HIS A 329 8.54 -9.47 -12.94
N LEU A 330 7.96 -10.60 -13.35
CA LEU A 330 8.71 -11.77 -13.82
C LEU A 330 9.35 -11.54 -15.20
N ASN A 331 8.73 -10.69 -16.03
CA ASN A 331 9.15 -10.36 -17.39
C ASN A 331 9.94 -9.05 -17.47
N GLY A 332 10.73 -8.76 -16.44
CA GLY A 332 11.67 -7.64 -16.45
C GLY A 332 11.04 -6.26 -16.55
N GLY A 333 9.77 -6.12 -16.15
CA GLY A 333 9.06 -4.87 -16.13
C GLY A 333 8.19 -4.58 -17.35
N THR A 334 7.98 -5.58 -18.22
CA THR A 334 7.21 -5.41 -19.48
C THR A 334 5.78 -5.93 -19.37
N CYS A 335 4.83 -5.14 -19.86
CA CYS A 335 3.44 -5.53 -20.08
C CYS A 335 3.10 -5.50 -21.57
N ASN A 336 2.64 -6.60 -22.16
CA ASN A 336 2.21 -6.64 -23.58
C ASN A 336 3.24 -6.03 -24.56
N GLY A 337 4.54 -6.22 -24.29
CA GLY A 337 5.64 -5.65 -25.08
C GLY A 337 5.95 -4.17 -24.82
N ARG A 338 5.25 -3.51 -23.89
CA ARG A 338 5.51 -2.14 -23.42
C ARG A 338 6.31 -2.17 -22.13
N GLU A 339 7.41 -1.43 -22.08
CA GLU A 339 8.19 -1.26 -20.86
C GLU A 339 7.41 -0.39 -19.86
N VAL A 340 7.08 -0.97 -18.71
CA VAL A 340 6.48 -0.28 -17.56
C VAL A 340 7.56 0.02 -16.53
N LEU A 341 8.45 -0.92 -16.26
CA LEU A 341 9.66 -0.72 -15.48
C LEU A 341 10.83 -1.24 -16.30
N THR A 342 12.00 -0.64 -16.14
CA THR A 342 13.24 -1.26 -16.64
C THR A 342 13.55 -2.51 -15.80
N GLN A 343 14.30 -3.46 -16.36
CA GLN A 343 14.81 -4.61 -15.59
C GLN A 343 15.54 -4.15 -14.33
N SER A 344 16.40 -3.12 -14.43
CA SER A 344 17.10 -2.55 -13.27
C SER A 344 16.15 -1.96 -12.23
N GLY A 345 15.03 -1.39 -12.66
CA GLY A 345 13.96 -0.91 -11.79
C GLY A 345 13.32 -2.06 -11.01
N VAL A 346 12.94 -3.14 -11.71
CA VAL A 346 12.41 -4.36 -11.06
C VAL A 346 13.43 -4.93 -10.06
N ASP A 347 14.69 -5.08 -10.46
CA ASP A 347 15.75 -5.59 -9.60
C ASP A 347 15.94 -4.71 -8.36
N SER A 348 15.79 -3.39 -8.51
CA SER A 348 15.89 -2.45 -7.38
C SER A 348 14.77 -2.63 -6.36
N MET A 349 13.56 -2.94 -6.81
CA MET A 349 12.43 -3.20 -5.92
C MET A 349 12.61 -4.49 -5.13
N GLN A 350 13.22 -5.50 -5.76
CA GLN A 350 13.38 -6.84 -5.21
C GLN A 350 14.62 -7.00 -4.32
N ARG A 351 15.54 -6.03 -4.34
CA ARG A 351 16.77 -6.03 -3.55
C ARG A 351 16.48 -5.83 -2.05
N ASN A 352 17.23 -6.51 -1.19
CA ASN A 352 17.13 -6.35 0.26
C ASN A 352 17.81 -5.04 0.72
N ARG A 353 17.18 -3.90 0.42
CA ARG A 353 17.72 -2.58 0.73
C ARG A 353 17.99 -2.39 2.22
N SER A 354 17.05 -2.77 3.08
CA SER A 354 17.19 -2.58 4.54
C SER A 354 18.38 -3.36 5.12
N GLY A 355 18.61 -4.59 4.63
CA GLY A 355 19.77 -5.40 5.01
C GLY A 355 21.09 -4.83 4.48
N GLU A 356 21.09 -4.36 3.23
CA GLU A 356 22.30 -3.86 2.56
C GLU A 356 22.75 -2.49 3.06
N MET A 357 21.81 -1.56 3.30
CA MET A 357 22.13 -0.18 3.67
C MET A 357 22.57 -0.03 5.12
N TYR A 358 21.94 -0.76 6.04
CA TYR A 358 22.19 -0.57 7.47
C TYR A 358 22.12 -1.86 8.30
N GLY A 359 22.21 -3.02 7.66
CA GLY A 359 22.31 -4.31 8.36
C GLY A 359 21.02 -4.68 9.11
N SER A 360 19.86 -4.23 8.63
CA SER A 360 18.57 -4.56 9.26
C SER A 360 18.37 -6.07 9.34
N PRO A 361 17.96 -6.63 10.48
CA PRO A 361 17.52 -8.03 10.56
C PRO A 361 16.18 -8.24 9.86
N VAL A 362 15.42 -7.17 9.60
CA VAL A 362 14.17 -7.20 8.84
C VAL A 362 14.50 -6.90 7.38
N GLY A 363 14.33 -7.89 6.50
CA GLY A 363 14.56 -7.75 5.05
C GLY A 363 13.38 -7.11 4.31
N TYR A 364 13.64 -5.95 3.71
CA TYR A 364 12.66 -5.18 2.95
C TYR A 364 13.33 -4.43 1.79
N GLY A 365 12.71 -4.52 0.62
CA GLY A 365 13.06 -3.77 -0.58
C GLY A 365 12.16 -2.57 -0.78
N LEU A 366 11.86 -2.24 -2.03
CA LEU A 366 10.86 -1.21 -2.35
C LEU A 366 9.51 -1.91 -2.53
N GLY A 367 8.75 -1.98 -1.43
CA GLY A 367 7.45 -2.65 -1.38
C GLY A 367 7.49 -4.14 -1.02
N TRP A 368 8.54 -4.87 -1.46
CA TRP A 368 8.68 -6.30 -1.22
C TRP A 368 9.31 -6.63 0.14
N TRP A 369 8.72 -7.55 0.89
CA TRP A 369 9.40 -8.27 1.96
C TRP A 369 10.35 -9.29 1.36
N THR A 370 11.64 -9.22 1.72
CA THR A 370 12.69 -10.09 1.17
C THR A 370 13.09 -11.22 2.11
N GLN A 371 12.50 -11.27 3.30
CA GLN A 371 12.73 -12.31 4.31
C GLN A 371 11.42 -12.74 4.98
N GLU A 372 11.48 -13.88 5.68
CA GLU A 372 10.39 -14.33 6.52
C GLU A 372 10.13 -13.35 7.69
N ILE A 373 8.94 -12.78 7.72
CA ILE A 373 8.44 -11.99 8.84
C ILE A 373 7.47 -12.78 9.71
N VAL A 374 7.50 -12.50 11.01
CA VAL A 374 6.49 -12.92 11.98
C VAL A 374 5.80 -11.67 12.53
N GLY A 375 4.46 -11.71 12.58
CA GLY A 375 3.64 -10.59 13.02
C GLY A 375 3.37 -9.54 11.93
N TYR A 376 2.25 -8.83 12.07
CA TYR A 376 1.88 -7.73 11.17
C TYR A 376 2.90 -6.58 11.29
N GLY A 377 3.34 -6.04 10.16
CA GLY A 377 4.33 -4.96 10.11
C GLY A 377 5.79 -5.39 10.38
N GLY A 378 6.07 -6.70 10.43
CA GLY A 378 7.45 -7.20 10.53
C GLY A 378 8.10 -7.01 11.91
N SER A 379 7.32 -7.09 12.99
CA SER A 379 7.81 -6.85 14.35
C SER A 379 8.88 -7.84 14.83
N THR A 380 9.01 -9.00 14.18
CA THR A 380 10.15 -9.90 14.35
C THR A 380 10.55 -10.56 13.02
N ALA A 381 11.85 -10.55 12.74
CA ALA A 381 12.43 -11.40 11.69
C ALA A 381 12.39 -12.86 12.15
N LYS A 382 11.95 -13.77 11.28
CA LYS A 382 12.11 -15.20 11.53
C LYS A 382 13.42 -15.66 10.88
N PRO A 383 14.28 -16.39 11.60
CA PRO A 383 15.39 -17.10 10.97
C PRO A 383 14.83 -18.01 9.88
N SER A 384 15.34 -17.92 8.65
CA SER A 384 14.92 -18.80 7.56
C SER A 384 15.35 -20.23 7.89
N ASP A 385 14.39 -21.12 8.14
CA ASP A 385 14.66 -22.57 8.28
C ASP A 385 14.97 -23.23 6.92
N GLU A 386 14.64 -22.57 5.81
CA GLU A 386 14.94 -23.00 4.43
C GLU A 386 16.04 -22.11 3.85
N LYS A 387 17.19 -22.71 3.54
CA LYS A 387 18.39 -21.97 3.11
C LYS A 387 18.42 -21.59 1.63
N ASP A 388 17.48 -22.07 0.82
CA ASP A 388 17.67 -22.11 -0.65
C ASP A 388 16.52 -21.50 -1.48
N VAL A 389 15.49 -20.88 -0.87
CA VAL A 389 14.37 -20.26 -1.63
C VAL A 389 14.24 -18.77 -1.32
N THR A 390 14.51 -17.92 -2.31
CA THR A 390 14.25 -16.47 -2.25
C THR A 390 12.79 -16.19 -2.60
N ARG A 391 11.93 -16.04 -1.59
CA ARG A 391 10.51 -15.70 -1.76
C ARG A 391 10.22 -14.27 -1.32
N LEU A 392 9.91 -13.42 -2.30
CA LEU A 392 9.48 -12.04 -2.07
C LEU A 392 7.98 -12.01 -1.80
N ARG A 393 7.52 -11.21 -0.83
CA ARG A 393 6.11 -11.21 -0.41
C ARG A 393 5.56 -9.80 -0.21
N ASP A 394 4.26 -9.62 -0.39
CA ASP A 394 3.54 -8.39 -0.05
C ASP A 394 2.15 -8.73 0.53
N PRO A 395 2.04 -9.00 1.85
CA PRO A 395 0.79 -9.35 2.50
C PRO A 395 -0.03 -8.11 2.89
N GLY A 396 -1.34 -8.20 2.68
CA GLY A 396 -2.35 -7.20 3.00
C GLY A 396 -3.03 -7.44 4.36
N LEU A 397 -3.54 -6.36 4.97
CA LEU A 397 -4.33 -6.43 6.20
C LEU A 397 -5.57 -7.32 6.05
N TYR A 398 -6.14 -7.36 4.85
CA TYR A 398 -7.40 -8.04 4.56
C TYR A 398 -7.26 -9.50 4.11
N GLY A 399 -6.05 -10.05 4.16
CA GLY A 399 -5.79 -11.44 3.80
C GLY A 399 -5.45 -11.65 2.33
N SER A 400 -5.44 -10.60 1.50
CA SER A 400 -4.70 -10.61 0.25
C SER A 400 -3.21 -10.81 0.52
N THR A 401 -2.51 -11.52 -0.35
CA THR A 401 -1.07 -11.67 -0.30
C THR A 401 -0.54 -12.03 -1.68
N ALA A 402 0.47 -11.29 -2.11
CA ALA A 402 1.24 -11.61 -3.30
C ALA A 402 2.59 -12.20 -2.90
N TRP A 403 3.11 -13.14 -3.68
CA TRP A 403 4.50 -13.54 -3.60
C TRP A 403 5.09 -13.92 -4.95
N ILE A 404 6.40 -13.80 -5.06
CA ILE A 404 7.15 -14.10 -6.27
C ILE A 404 8.44 -14.84 -5.88
N GLN A 405 8.82 -15.82 -6.70
CA GLN A 405 10.10 -16.51 -6.68
C GLN A 405 10.77 -16.25 -8.03
N PRO A 406 11.53 -15.14 -8.17
CA PRO A 406 12.04 -14.70 -9.48
C PRO A 406 13.01 -15.71 -10.11
N GLU A 407 13.79 -16.40 -9.27
CA GLU A 407 14.73 -17.44 -9.67
C GLU A 407 13.98 -18.66 -10.23
N ASP A 408 12.91 -19.09 -9.56
CA ASP A 408 12.05 -20.19 -10.00
C ASP A 408 11.09 -19.77 -11.14
N GLY A 409 10.99 -18.47 -11.43
CA GLY A 409 10.24 -17.93 -12.57
C GLY A 409 8.72 -17.87 -12.38
N PHE A 410 8.20 -17.90 -11.16
CA PHE A 410 6.75 -17.85 -10.92
C PHE A 410 6.32 -16.84 -9.85
N GLY A 411 5.04 -16.48 -9.89
CA GLY A 411 4.40 -15.56 -8.94
C GLY A 411 2.97 -15.98 -8.65
N VAL A 412 2.47 -15.60 -7.49
CA VAL A 412 1.14 -15.97 -7.03
C VAL A 412 0.47 -14.80 -6.35
N TYR A 413 -0.82 -14.62 -6.66
CA TYR A 413 -1.68 -13.73 -5.91
C TYR A 413 -2.85 -14.53 -5.33
N LEU A 414 -2.94 -14.48 -4.00
CA LEU A 414 -4.03 -15.04 -3.22
C LEU A 414 -4.83 -13.89 -2.62
N VAL A 415 -6.16 -13.99 -2.70
CA VAL A 415 -7.06 -13.09 -2.00
C VAL A 415 -8.15 -13.86 -1.28
N VAL A 416 -8.34 -13.48 -0.01
CA VAL A 416 -9.51 -13.75 0.79
C VAL A 416 -9.98 -12.42 1.35
N GLU A 417 -11.25 -12.32 1.74
CA GLU A 417 -11.82 -11.12 2.38
C GLU A 417 -11.92 -11.38 3.89
N SER A 418 -10.78 -11.32 4.57
CA SER A 418 -10.68 -11.68 5.99
C SER A 418 -9.59 -10.85 6.68
N THR A 419 -8.70 -11.49 7.44
CA THR A 419 -7.57 -10.86 8.12
C THR A 419 -6.24 -11.31 7.52
N SER A 420 -5.21 -10.49 7.70
CA SER A 420 -3.85 -10.80 7.25
C SER A 420 -3.35 -12.15 7.75
N ASN A 421 -3.67 -12.50 9.00
CA ASN A 421 -3.31 -13.78 9.59
C ASN A 421 -3.97 -14.97 8.87
N VAL A 422 -5.23 -14.82 8.46
CA VAL A 422 -5.95 -15.87 7.72
C VAL A 422 -5.32 -16.06 6.33
N GLY A 423 -5.09 -14.97 5.59
CA GLY A 423 -4.45 -15.02 4.28
C GLY A 423 -3.04 -15.64 4.32
N ASN A 424 -2.19 -15.19 5.25
CA ASN A 424 -0.84 -15.71 5.41
C ASN A 424 -0.82 -17.20 5.80
N GLN A 425 -1.74 -17.65 6.65
CA GLN A 425 -1.83 -19.08 6.99
C GLN A 425 -2.22 -19.96 5.80
N LEU A 426 -3.05 -19.44 4.89
CA LEU A 426 -3.36 -20.14 3.65
C LEU A 426 -2.16 -20.12 2.71
N ALA A 427 -1.53 -18.97 2.46
CA ALA A 427 -0.35 -18.87 1.61
C ALA A 427 0.79 -19.79 2.06
N GLN A 428 1.09 -19.85 3.36
CA GLN A 428 2.09 -20.78 3.92
C GLN A 428 1.80 -22.25 3.64
N LYS A 429 0.52 -22.64 3.58
CA LYS A 429 0.13 -24.01 3.18
C LYS A 429 0.28 -24.25 1.68
N LEU A 430 0.17 -23.18 0.89
CA LEU A 430 0.23 -23.26 -0.56
C LEU A 430 1.66 -23.22 -1.10
N TYR A 431 2.63 -22.61 -0.41
CA TYR A 431 4.02 -22.52 -0.90
C TYR A 431 4.57 -23.84 -1.45
N PRO A 432 4.69 -24.93 -0.67
CA PRO A 432 5.26 -26.18 -1.19
C PRO A 432 4.37 -26.86 -2.25
N LEU A 433 3.06 -26.60 -2.24
CA LEU A 433 2.13 -27.19 -3.20
C LEU A 433 2.22 -26.51 -4.56
N VAL A 434 2.34 -25.18 -4.57
CA VAL A 434 2.50 -24.40 -5.80
C VAL A 434 3.87 -24.69 -6.39
N GLU A 435 4.94 -24.71 -5.60
CA GLU A 435 6.30 -25.05 -6.06
C GLU A 435 6.35 -26.42 -6.74
N ALA A 436 5.72 -27.42 -6.12
CA ALA A 436 5.62 -28.75 -6.72
C ALA A 436 4.80 -28.73 -8.02
N ALA A 437 3.69 -27.97 -8.07
CA ALA A 437 2.81 -27.92 -9.23
C ALA A 437 3.45 -27.21 -10.43
N VAL A 438 4.12 -26.06 -10.23
CA VAL A 438 4.75 -25.30 -11.33
C VAL A 438 5.96 -26.03 -11.92
N SER A 439 6.63 -26.86 -11.13
CA SER A 439 7.77 -27.69 -11.57
C SER A 439 7.36 -28.82 -12.53
N MET A 440 6.07 -29.12 -12.65
CA MET A 440 5.55 -30.12 -13.58
C MET A 440 5.37 -29.45 -14.96
N ILE A 441 6.20 -29.84 -15.92
CA ILE A 441 6.26 -29.22 -17.27
C ILE A 441 5.07 -29.67 -18.15
N ASP A 442 4.51 -30.85 -17.88
CA ASP A 442 3.49 -31.47 -18.73
C ASP A 442 2.17 -31.64 -17.97
N ASP A 443 1.18 -30.80 -18.27
CA ASP A 443 -0.24 -31.01 -17.97
C ASP A 443 -1.15 -30.41 -19.06
#